data_AF-A0A432G3J7-F1
#
_entry.id   AF-A0A432G3J7-F1
#
_cell.length_a   1.000
_cell.length_b   1.000
_cell.length_c   1.000
_cell.angle_alpha   90.00
_cell.angle_beta   90.00
_cell.angle_gamma   90.00
#
_symmetry.space_group_name_H-M   'P 1'
#
loop_
_entity.id
_entity.type
_entity.pdbx_description
1 polymer ?
#
loop_
_entity_poly.entity_id
_entity_poly.type
_entity_poly.pdbx_seq_one_letter_code
_entity_poly.pdbx_strand_id
1 'polypeptide(L)'
;QEVASPMISTQKINMALAAQTIYLEKLQKVLKDDLTETESKIKGDGNVDTILEKQLKRLQGEVNFISKCVDLHKTEPIPTDYELNLNKSKAGKSIPFGDLKNGFDPMPRRLVFLPLAGDNLKLIFDILHRLEGKNPLVGYHEAKMFDVLAQIQLIIASAGNEPEPKKNGFEQLSKALKAIGDAVKLVGNIPENAIEKAAVYRYGRLCYTIHRTYKSNNIPVPKEHLKKVEKAVSLLEPIA
;
A
#
# COMPACT_ATOMS: atom_id res chain seq x y z
N GLN A 1 -32.31 1.03 -2.74
CA GLN A 1 -31.72 -0.18 -3.35
C GLN A 1 -30.70 -0.69 -2.34
N GLU A 2 -31.07 -1.71 -1.54
CA GLU A 2 -30.13 -2.35 -0.63
C GLU A 2 -29.01 -2.99 -1.46
N VAL A 3 -27.77 -2.61 -1.20
CA VAL A 3 -26.61 -3.29 -1.74
C VAL A 3 -26.74 -4.75 -1.31
N ALA A 4 -26.86 -5.66 -2.28
CA ALA A 4 -26.85 -7.10 -2.06
C ALA A 4 -25.71 -7.42 -1.08
N SER A 5 -26.09 -7.98 0.08
CA SER A 5 -25.25 -8.29 1.26
C SER A 5 -23.75 -8.04 1.08
N PRO A 6 -23.11 -7.13 1.85
CA PRO A 6 -21.67 -6.87 1.81
C PRO A 6 -20.91 -8.03 2.47
N MET A 7 -21.02 -9.20 1.85
CA MET A 7 -20.27 -10.41 2.09
C MET A 7 -18.96 -10.28 1.32
N ILE A 8 -17.87 -10.21 2.07
CA ILE A 8 -16.53 -10.20 1.50
C ILE A 8 -15.93 -11.58 1.70
N SER A 9 -15.42 -12.18 0.63
CA SER A 9 -14.80 -13.50 0.64
C SER A 9 -13.31 -13.39 0.35
N THR A 10 -12.48 -14.13 1.08
CA THR A 10 -11.03 -14.20 0.83
C THR A 10 -10.74 -14.78 -0.55
N GLN A 11 -11.54 -15.74 -1.03
CA GLN A 11 -11.44 -16.27 -2.40
C GLN A 11 -11.63 -15.16 -3.45
N LYS A 12 -12.67 -14.32 -3.31
CA LYS A 12 -12.92 -13.21 -4.25
C LYS A 12 -11.79 -12.18 -4.22
N ILE A 13 -11.26 -11.85 -3.04
CA ILE A 13 -10.11 -10.95 -2.90
C ILE A 13 -8.89 -11.53 -3.61
N ASN A 14 -8.57 -12.80 -3.36
CA ASN A 14 -7.42 -13.48 -3.97
C ASN A 14 -7.57 -13.55 -5.51
N MET A 15 -8.76 -13.84 -6.02
CA MET A 15 -9.03 -13.85 -7.46
C MET A 15 -8.84 -12.45 -8.07
N ALA A 16 -9.34 -11.40 -7.43
CA ALA A 16 -9.18 -10.03 -7.90
C ALA A 16 -7.70 -9.61 -7.93
N LEU A 17 -6.93 -9.94 -6.89
CA LEU A 17 -5.49 -9.68 -6.84
C LEU A 17 -4.72 -10.45 -7.92
N ALA A 18 -5.06 -11.73 -8.12
CA ALA A 18 -4.44 -12.55 -9.16
C ALA A 18 -4.73 -12.00 -10.56
N ALA A 19 -5.99 -11.65 -10.84
CA ALA A 19 -6.38 -11.06 -12.13
C ALA A 19 -5.65 -9.74 -12.39
N GLN A 20 -5.58 -8.85 -11.39
CA GLN A 20 -4.84 -7.59 -11.48
C GLN A 20 -3.34 -7.82 -11.74
N THR A 21 -2.74 -8.78 -11.02
CA THR A 21 -1.31 -9.12 -11.19
C THR A 21 -1.04 -9.65 -12.59
N ILE A 22 -1.83 -10.61 -13.06
CA ILE A 22 -1.71 -11.18 -14.42
C ILE A 22 -1.87 -10.09 -15.49
N TYR A 23 -2.82 -9.17 -15.31
CA TYR A 23 -3.01 -8.05 -16.22
C TYR A 23 -1.77 -7.16 -16.29
N LEU A 24 -1.25 -6.73 -15.13
CA LEU A 24 -0.08 -5.86 -15.06
C LEU A 24 1.18 -6.54 -15.63
N GLU A 25 1.40 -7.82 -15.35
CA GLU A 25 2.53 -8.59 -15.89
C GLU A 25 2.45 -8.73 -17.42
N LYS A 26 1.26 -9.03 -17.95
CA LYS A 26 1.04 -9.09 -19.41
C LYS A 26 1.25 -7.73 -20.08
N LEU A 27 0.73 -6.66 -19.48
CA LEU A 27 0.94 -5.30 -19.98
C LEU A 27 2.44 -4.93 -19.94
N GLN A 28 3.14 -5.27 -18.87
CA GLN A 28 4.58 -5.05 -18.77
C GLN A 28 5.33 -5.76 -19.89
N LYS A 29 4.94 -7.01 -20.19
CA LYS A 29 5.56 -7.79 -21.26
C LYS A 29 5.35 -7.13 -22.63
N VAL A 30 4.10 -6.77 -22.96
CA VAL A 30 3.79 -6.08 -24.23
C VAL A 30 4.63 -4.81 -24.40
N LEU A 31 4.69 -3.97 -23.37
CA LEU A 31 5.48 -2.72 -23.43
C LEU A 31 6.99 -2.97 -23.55
N LYS A 32 7.52 -4.05 -22.96
CA LYS A 32 8.94 -4.44 -23.11
C LYS A 32 9.24 -4.97 -24.51
N ASP A 33 8.31 -5.72 -25.09
CA ASP A 33 8.42 -6.21 -26.46
C ASP A 33 8.42 -5.02 -27.44
N ASP A 34 7.49 -4.07 -27.29
CA ASP A 34 7.41 -2.83 -28.08
C ASP A 34 8.68 -1.95 -27.93
N LEU A 35 9.21 -1.85 -26.71
CA LEU A 35 10.46 -1.15 -26.43
C LEU A 35 11.62 -1.78 -27.19
N THR A 36 11.76 -3.11 -27.12
CA THR A 36 12.84 -3.86 -27.78
C THR A 36 12.76 -3.74 -29.31
N GLU A 37 11.56 -3.76 -29.87
CA GLU A 37 11.34 -3.55 -31.30
C GLU A 37 11.77 -2.13 -31.72
N THR A 38 11.38 -1.12 -30.94
CA THR A 38 11.74 0.28 -31.20
C THR A 38 13.25 0.51 -31.11
N GLU A 39 13.92 -0.07 -30.11
CA GLU A 39 15.39 -0.03 -29.98
C GLU A 39 16.09 -0.65 -31.20
N SER A 40 15.53 -1.74 -31.73
CA SER A 40 16.09 -2.45 -32.89
C SER A 40 15.97 -1.63 -34.18
N LYS A 41 14.85 -0.92 -34.37
CA LYS A 41 14.64 0.00 -35.52
C LYS A 41 15.67 1.13 -35.53
N ILE A 42 15.91 1.77 -34.37
CA ILE A 42 16.89 2.87 -34.26
C ILE A 42 18.31 2.39 -34.58
N LYS A 43 18.70 1.18 -34.13
CA LYS A 43 20.03 0.62 -34.43
C LYS A 43 20.22 0.25 -35.90
N GLY A 44 19.13 -0.07 -36.61
CA GLY A 44 19.16 -0.50 -38.01
C GLY A 44 19.20 0.63 -39.04
N ASP A 45 18.66 1.82 -38.72
CA ASP A 45 18.32 2.82 -39.76
C ASP A 45 19.43 3.83 -40.09
N GLY A 46 20.54 3.89 -39.34
CA GLY A 46 21.71 4.73 -39.64
C GLY A 46 21.48 6.27 -39.61
N ASN A 47 20.23 6.72 -39.69
CA ASN A 47 19.80 8.11 -39.58
C ASN A 47 18.88 8.23 -38.36
N VAL A 48 19.21 9.14 -37.46
CA VAL A 48 18.52 9.30 -36.18
C VAL A 48 17.14 9.94 -36.41
N ASP A 49 16.10 9.13 -36.45
CA ASP A 49 14.72 9.64 -36.44
C ASP A 49 14.36 10.15 -35.04
N THR A 50 14.41 11.47 -34.87
CA THR A 50 13.96 12.18 -33.66
C THR A 50 12.56 11.79 -33.17
N ILE A 51 11.68 11.26 -34.05
CA ILE A 51 10.36 10.74 -33.66
C ILE A 51 10.51 9.40 -32.94
N LEU A 52 11.30 8.48 -33.49
CA LEU A 52 11.57 7.17 -32.87
C LEU A 52 12.30 7.31 -31.53
N GLU A 53 13.24 8.25 -31.39
CA GLU A 53 13.91 8.51 -30.11
C GLU A 53 12.94 9.01 -29.02
N LYS A 54 12.01 9.91 -29.40
CA LYS A 54 10.96 10.38 -28.48
C LYS A 54 10.03 9.23 -28.07
N GLN A 55 9.66 8.37 -29.02
CA GLN A 55 8.86 7.17 -28.74
C GLN A 55 9.58 6.21 -27.81
N LEU A 56 10.87 5.94 -28.04
CA LEU A 56 11.70 5.09 -27.20
C LEU A 56 11.72 5.60 -25.74
N LYS A 57 12.01 6.90 -25.57
CA LYS A 57 12.04 7.52 -24.24
C LYS A 57 10.70 7.42 -23.52
N ARG A 58 9.59 7.60 -24.26
CA ARG A 58 8.24 7.44 -23.73
C ARG A 58 7.97 6.00 -23.29
N LEU A 59 8.22 5.01 -24.16
CA LEU A 59 8.04 3.59 -23.87
C LEU A 59 8.87 3.15 -22.65
N GLN A 60 10.10 3.65 -22.53
CA GLN A 60 10.93 3.35 -21.38
C GLN A 60 10.34 3.91 -20.07
N GLY A 61 9.75 5.10 -20.13
CA GLY A 61 8.97 5.66 -19.02
C GLY A 61 7.76 4.79 -18.64
N GLU A 62 7.00 4.33 -19.64
CA GLU A 62 5.83 3.46 -19.46
C GLU A 62 6.22 2.09 -18.87
N VAL A 63 7.28 1.45 -19.38
CA VAL A 63 7.82 0.19 -18.84
C VAL A 63 8.26 0.36 -17.38
N ASN A 64 8.97 1.45 -17.07
CA ASN A 64 9.41 1.75 -15.71
C ASN A 64 8.23 1.98 -14.76
N PHE A 65 7.19 2.68 -15.21
CA PHE A 65 5.97 2.90 -14.44
C PHE A 65 5.26 1.57 -14.15
N ILE A 66 5.00 0.76 -15.17
CA ILE A 66 4.32 -0.53 -14.99
C ILE A 66 5.15 -1.49 -14.15
N SER A 67 6.48 -1.49 -14.25
CA SER A 67 7.35 -2.30 -13.38
C SER A 67 7.16 -1.98 -11.90
N LYS A 68 7.13 -0.69 -11.54
CA LYS A 68 6.87 -0.28 -10.15
C LYS A 68 5.47 -0.67 -9.69
N CYS A 69 4.48 -0.62 -10.58
CA CYS A 69 3.13 -1.09 -10.29
C CYS A 69 3.09 -2.60 -10.04
N VAL A 70 3.77 -3.41 -10.86
CA VAL A 70 3.88 -4.87 -10.65
C VAL A 70 4.54 -5.16 -9.30
N ASP A 71 5.67 -4.51 -9.00
CA ASP A 71 6.40 -4.70 -7.75
C ASP A 71 5.56 -4.35 -6.52
N LEU A 72 4.78 -3.27 -6.60
CA LEU A 72 3.90 -2.83 -5.51
C LEU A 72 2.75 -3.80 -5.26
N HIS A 73 2.13 -4.33 -6.33
CA HIS A 73 0.91 -5.14 -6.24
C HIS A 73 1.19 -6.64 -6.09
N LYS A 74 2.46 -7.07 -6.14
CA LYS A 74 2.85 -8.45 -5.89
C LYS A 74 2.61 -8.80 -4.43
N THR A 75 1.54 -9.53 -4.16
CA THR A 75 1.14 -9.93 -2.81
C THR A 75 0.80 -11.41 -2.74
N GLU A 76 1.14 -12.06 -1.63
CA GLU A 76 0.70 -13.43 -1.36
C GLU A 76 -0.81 -13.50 -1.10
N PRO A 77 -1.48 -14.59 -1.49
CA PRO A 77 -2.90 -14.78 -1.21
C PRO A 77 -3.18 -14.85 0.30
N ILE A 78 -4.42 -14.57 0.69
CA ILE A 78 -4.93 -14.90 2.02
C ILE A 78 -5.09 -16.44 2.07
N PRO A 79 -4.41 -17.14 2.99
CA PRO A 79 -4.38 -18.61 2.97
C PRO A 79 -5.68 -19.24 3.47
N THR A 80 -6.43 -18.54 4.31
CA THR A 80 -7.66 -19.06 4.93
C THR A 80 -8.87 -18.71 4.08
N ASP A 81 -9.68 -19.71 3.74
CA ASP A 81 -10.99 -19.48 3.15
C ASP A 81 -11.96 -18.95 4.21
N TYR A 82 -12.53 -17.77 3.98
CA TYR A 82 -13.40 -17.11 4.93
C TYR A 82 -14.34 -16.12 4.25
N GLU A 83 -15.57 -16.06 4.76
CA GLU A 83 -16.58 -15.09 4.35
C GLU A 83 -16.96 -14.18 5.53
N LEU A 84 -16.80 -12.88 5.35
CA LEU A 84 -17.06 -11.87 6.36
C LEU A 84 -18.32 -11.07 6.04
N ASN A 85 -19.29 -11.10 6.94
CA ASN A 85 -20.55 -10.36 6.79
C ASN A 85 -20.46 -8.99 7.49
N LEU A 86 -20.16 -7.95 6.72
CA LEU A 86 -19.99 -6.61 7.27
C LEU A 86 -21.26 -6.02 7.87
N ASN A 87 -22.46 -6.38 7.37
CA ASN A 87 -23.73 -5.92 7.93
C ASN A 87 -23.93 -6.43 9.35
N LYS A 88 -23.62 -7.70 9.59
CA LYS A 88 -23.71 -8.31 10.93
C LYS A 88 -22.77 -7.59 11.90
N SER A 89 -21.51 -7.36 11.50
CA SER A 89 -20.54 -6.65 12.33
C SER A 89 -20.96 -5.19 12.57
N LYS A 90 -21.56 -4.53 11.57
CA LYS A 90 -22.11 -3.17 11.69
C LYS A 90 -23.28 -3.09 12.68
N ALA A 91 -24.07 -4.14 12.87
CA ALA A 91 -25.14 -4.16 13.88
C ALA A 91 -24.64 -4.57 15.29
N GLY A 92 -23.45 -5.17 15.39
CA GLY A 92 -22.91 -5.73 16.63
C GLY A 92 -22.35 -4.69 17.61
N LYS A 93 -22.22 -5.12 18.87
CA LYS A 93 -21.53 -4.37 19.95
C LYS A 93 -20.04 -4.69 20.05
N SER A 94 -19.60 -5.79 19.46
CA SER A 94 -18.20 -6.22 19.39
C SER A 94 -17.99 -7.08 18.13
N ILE A 95 -16.73 -7.23 17.71
CA ILE A 95 -16.37 -8.13 16.63
C ILE A 95 -16.07 -9.52 17.24
N PRO A 96 -16.74 -10.60 16.80
CA PRO A 96 -16.38 -11.95 17.22
C PRO A 96 -14.91 -12.26 16.89
N PHE A 97 -14.20 -12.95 17.79
CA PHE A 97 -12.78 -13.27 17.59
C PHE A 97 -12.49 -13.97 16.25
N GLY A 98 -13.38 -14.86 15.80
CA GLY A 98 -13.26 -15.52 14.48
C GLY A 98 -13.31 -14.53 13.31
N ASP A 99 -14.23 -13.57 13.35
CA ASP A 99 -14.34 -12.50 12.35
C ASP A 99 -13.12 -11.58 12.40
N LEU A 100 -12.61 -11.29 13.60
CA LEU A 100 -11.41 -10.49 13.78
C LEU A 100 -10.19 -11.17 13.15
N LYS A 101 -9.94 -12.43 13.53
CA LYS A 101 -8.78 -13.23 13.11
C LYS A 101 -8.79 -13.56 11.62
N ASN A 102 -9.94 -13.95 11.06
CA ASN A 102 -10.02 -14.48 9.69
C ASN A 102 -10.56 -13.47 8.67
N GLY A 103 -11.15 -12.37 9.13
CA GLY A 103 -11.71 -11.32 8.27
C GLY A 103 -10.99 -9.98 8.48
N PHE A 104 -11.26 -9.32 9.61
CA PHE A 104 -10.84 -7.94 9.86
C PHE A 104 -9.32 -7.74 10.01
N ASP A 105 -8.54 -8.79 10.26
CA ASP A 105 -7.07 -8.73 10.19
C ASP A 105 -6.52 -9.01 8.77
N PRO A 106 -6.80 -10.17 8.13
CA PRO A 106 -6.18 -10.48 6.84
C PRO A 106 -6.76 -9.71 5.65
N MET A 107 -8.06 -9.39 5.63
CA MET A 107 -8.70 -8.78 4.46
C MET A 107 -8.20 -7.34 4.21
N PRO A 108 -8.11 -6.44 5.21
CA PRO A 108 -7.59 -5.09 4.99
C PRO A 108 -6.14 -5.09 4.49
N ARG A 109 -5.31 -6.04 4.91
CA ARG A 109 -3.92 -6.17 4.43
C ARG A 109 -3.83 -6.39 2.92
N ARG A 110 -4.90 -6.88 2.29
CA ARG A 110 -4.98 -7.21 0.87
C ARG A 110 -5.84 -6.23 0.07
N LEU A 111 -6.99 -5.85 0.61
CA LEU A 111 -7.91 -4.91 -0.04
C LEU A 111 -7.26 -3.55 -0.34
N VAL A 112 -6.28 -3.12 0.45
CA VAL A 112 -5.49 -1.89 0.18
C VAL A 112 -4.77 -1.88 -1.17
N PHE A 113 -4.53 -3.06 -1.77
CA PHE A 113 -3.91 -3.22 -3.09
C PHE A 113 -4.94 -3.35 -4.22
N LEU A 114 -6.24 -3.23 -3.91
CA LEU A 114 -7.33 -3.24 -4.88
C LEU A 114 -7.98 -1.86 -4.88
N PRO A 115 -7.58 -0.94 -5.77
CA PRO A 115 -8.12 0.43 -5.79
C PRO A 115 -9.66 0.49 -5.87
N LEU A 116 -10.26 -0.47 -6.56
CA LEU A 116 -11.71 -0.57 -6.74
C LEU A 116 -12.45 -1.08 -5.50
N ALA A 117 -11.75 -1.56 -4.46
CA ALA A 117 -12.36 -2.04 -3.22
C ALA A 117 -12.48 -0.95 -2.14
N GLY A 118 -12.37 0.33 -2.52
CA GLY A 118 -12.37 1.46 -1.59
C GLY A 118 -13.58 1.52 -0.66
N ASP A 119 -14.80 1.27 -1.16
CA ASP A 119 -16.02 1.30 -0.35
C ASP A 119 -16.05 0.18 0.69
N ASN A 120 -15.61 -1.02 0.31
CA ASN A 120 -15.48 -2.16 1.21
C ASN A 120 -14.46 -1.88 2.31
N LEU A 121 -13.32 -1.31 1.93
CA LEU A 121 -12.25 -0.97 2.86
C LEU A 121 -12.68 0.13 3.84
N LYS A 122 -13.39 1.15 3.36
CA LYS A 122 -13.98 2.21 4.19
C LYS A 122 -14.95 1.62 5.21
N LEU A 123 -15.87 0.76 4.77
CA LEU A 123 -16.83 0.11 5.67
C LEU A 123 -16.13 -0.76 6.73
N ILE A 124 -15.06 -1.47 6.37
CA ILE A 124 -14.26 -2.24 7.32
C ILE A 124 -13.64 -1.31 8.37
N PHE A 125 -13.01 -0.20 7.96
CA PHE A 125 -12.40 0.74 8.89
C PHE A 125 -13.43 1.43 9.79
N ASP A 126 -14.61 1.78 9.28
CA ASP A 126 -15.70 2.34 10.09
C ASP A 126 -16.11 1.37 11.21
N ILE A 127 -16.19 0.07 10.91
CA ILE A 127 -16.51 -0.98 11.89
C ILE A 127 -15.37 -1.15 12.90
N LEU A 128 -14.12 -1.22 12.42
CA LEU A 128 -12.92 -1.35 13.26
C LEU A 128 -12.76 -0.18 14.23
N HIS A 129 -12.92 1.07 13.77
CA HIS A 129 -12.84 2.24 14.67
C HIS A 129 -13.91 2.20 15.75
N ARG A 130 -15.14 1.84 15.38
CA ARG A 130 -16.26 1.81 16.30
C ARG A 130 -16.13 0.72 17.37
N LEU A 131 -15.70 -0.48 16.97
CA LEU A 131 -15.74 -1.66 17.84
C LEU A 131 -14.37 -2.02 18.44
N GLU A 132 -13.29 -1.64 17.76
CA GLU A 132 -11.90 -1.99 18.10
C GLU A 132 -10.99 -0.74 18.17
N GLY A 133 -11.54 0.48 18.34
CA GLY A 133 -10.75 1.72 18.27
C GLY A 133 -9.63 1.87 19.32
N LYS A 134 -9.62 1.04 20.37
CA LYS A 134 -8.53 0.95 21.36
C LYS A 134 -7.54 -0.19 21.06
N ASN A 135 -7.74 -0.92 19.98
CA ASN A 135 -6.89 -2.01 19.52
C ASN A 135 -5.84 -1.45 18.54
N PRO A 136 -4.53 -1.64 18.78
CA PRO A 136 -3.47 -1.19 17.86
C PRO A 136 -3.63 -1.71 16.43
N LEU A 137 -4.37 -2.81 16.24
CA LEU A 137 -4.72 -3.39 14.94
C LEU A 137 -5.31 -2.35 13.97
N VAL A 138 -6.17 -1.46 14.45
CA VAL A 138 -6.86 -0.46 13.60
C VAL A 138 -5.86 0.46 12.94
N GLY A 139 -5.01 1.12 13.74
CA GLY A 139 -3.98 2.01 13.21
C GLY A 139 -2.89 1.26 12.43
N TYR A 140 -2.62 -0.01 12.75
CA TYR A 140 -1.74 -0.87 11.94
C TYR A 140 -2.25 -1.05 10.51
N HIS A 141 -3.55 -1.32 10.33
CA HIS A 141 -4.15 -1.48 9.00
C HIS A 141 -4.33 -0.15 8.27
N GLU A 142 -4.78 0.90 8.95
CA GLU A 142 -4.92 2.23 8.34
C GLU A 142 -3.59 2.76 7.83
N ALA A 143 -2.53 2.59 8.62
CA ALA A 143 -1.20 2.97 8.20
C ALA A 143 -0.76 2.21 6.94
N LYS A 144 -1.12 0.93 6.81
CA LYS A 144 -0.84 0.17 5.59
C LYS A 144 -1.63 0.71 4.39
N MET A 145 -2.89 1.08 4.57
CA MET A 145 -3.71 1.68 3.52
C MET A 145 -3.06 2.97 2.99
N PHE A 146 -2.76 3.90 3.90
CA PHE A 146 -2.15 5.17 3.53
C PHE A 146 -0.75 5.01 2.93
N ASP A 147 0.04 4.04 3.40
CA ASP A 147 1.33 3.68 2.81
C ASP A 147 1.20 3.22 1.34
N VAL A 148 0.24 2.33 1.05
CA VAL A 148 0.01 1.87 -0.34
C VAL A 148 -0.47 3.03 -1.22
N LEU A 149 -1.42 3.84 -0.74
CA LEU A 149 -1.88 5.03 -1.47
C LEU A 149 -0.73 6.02 -1.74
N ALA A 150 0.15 6.23 -0.76
CA ALA A 150 1.33 7.06 -0.93
C ALA A 150 2.26 6.52 -2.02
N GLN A 151 2.53 5.21 -2.01
CA GLN A 151 3.38 4.57 -3.02
C GLN A 151 2.79 4.69 -4.42
N ILE A 152 1.48 4.51 -4.60
CA ILE A 152 0.80 4.72 -5.89
C ILE A 152 1.01 6.16 -6.37
N GLN A 153 0.76 7.15 -5.51
CA GLN A 153 0.91 8.56 -5.86
C GLN A 153 2.35 8.94 -6.22
N LEU A 154 3.33 8.38 -5.51
CA LEU A 154 4.76 8.60 -5.80
C LEU A 154 5.21 7.90 -7.09
N ILE A 155 4.63 6.74 -7.43
CA ILE A 155 4.87 6.07 -8.71
C ILE A 155 4.33 6.93 -9.85
N ILE A 156 3.10 7.45 -9.74
CA ILE A 156 2.49 8.38 -10.71
C ILE A 156 3.36 9.63 -10.86
N ALA A 157 3.74 10.26 -9.74
CA ALA A 157 4.62 11.43 -9.74
C ALA A 157 5.92 11.17 -10.49
N SER A 158 6.49 9.96 -10.37
CA SER A 158 7.75 9.61 -11.03
C SER A 158 7.63 9.39 -12.54
N ALA A 159 6.43 9.17 -13.08
CA ALA A 159 6.20 8.98 -14.51
C ALA A 159 6.07 10.32 -15.26
N GLY A 160 5.36 11.29 -14.66
CA GLY A 160 5.11 12.61 -15.29
C GLY A 160 5.90 13.77 -14.68
N ASN A 161 6.70 13.54 -13.63
CA ASN A 161 7.27 14.58 -12.77
C ASN A 161 6.21 15.56 -12.24
N GLU A 162 4.99 15.06 -12.02
CA GLU A 162 3.84 15.89 -11.66
C GLU A 162 3.90 16.31 -10.18
N PRO A 163 3.76 17.62 -9.88
CA PRO A 163 3.91 18.12 -8.52
C PRO A 163 2.76 17.69 -7.60
N GLU A 164 1.55 17.55 -8.14
CA GLU A 164 0.35 17.22 -7.36
C GLU A 164 0.36 15.77 -6.83
N PRO A 165 0.59 14.73 -7.65
CA PRO A 165 0.76 13.37 -7.14
C PRO A 165 1.90 13.26 -6.12
N LYS A 166 2.99 14.01 -6.30
CA LYS A 166 4.09 14.05 -5.32
C LYS A 166 3.60 14.59 -3.98
N LYS A 167 2.91 15.73 -3.97
CA LYS A 167 2.32 16.33 -2.76
C LYS A 167 1.34 15.35 -2.09
N ASN A 168 0.44 14.75 -2.87
CA ASN A 168 -0.53 13.77 -2.39
C ASN A 168 0.16 12.57 -1.76
N GLY A 169 1.24 12.08 -2.36
CA GLY A 169 2.06 10.99 -1.81
C GLY A 169 2.61 11.31 -0.42
N PHE A 170 3.20 12.49 -0.23
CA PHE A 170 3.70 12.91 1.09
C PHE A 170 2.57 13.13 2.10
N GLU A 171 1.41 13.63 1.68
CA GLU A 171 0.25 13.75 2.56
C GLU A 171 -0.23 12.37 3.07
N GLN A 172 -0.28 11.38 2.17
CA GLN A 172 -0.64 10.01 2.54
C GLN A 172 0.43 9.38 3.46
N LEU A 173 1.73 9.62 3.24
CA LEU A 173 2.77 9.19 4.19
C LEU A 173 2.58 9.81 5.59
N SER A 174 2.18 11.08 5.66
CA SER A 174 1.89 11.77 6.91
C SER A 174 0.70 11.11 7.64
N LYS A 175 -0.38 10.80 6.91
CA LYS A 175 -1.54 10.08 7.45
C LYS A 175 -1.16 8.67 7.91
N ALA A 176 -0.34 7.96 7.15
CA ALA A 176 0.18 6.64 7.52
C ALA A 176 0.95 6.71 8.85
N LEU A 177 1.89 7.65 8.95
CA LEU A 177 2.73 7.84 10.13
C LEU A 177 1.93 8.25 11.36
N LYS A 178 0.88 9.07 11.18
CA LYS A 178 -0.06 9.43 12.24
C LYS A 178 -0.82 8.21 12.74
N ALA A 179 -1.45 7.45 11.85
CA ALA A 179 -2.23 6.27 12.20
C ALA A 179 -1.39 5.22 12.95
N ILE A 180 -0.18 4.91 12.46
CA ILE A 180 0.69 3.97 13.16
C ILE A 180 1.27 4.54 14.45
N GLY A 181 1.53 5.84 14.50
CA GLY A 181 2.03 6.51 15.70
C GLY A 181 1.00 6.50 16.82
N ASP A 182 -0.29 6.67 16.48
CA ASP A 182 -1.39 6.57 17.43
C ASP A 182 -1.60 5.12 17.89
N ALA A 183 -1.47 4.13 17.00
CA ALA A 183 -1.44 2.72 17.41
C ALA A 183 -0.27 2.39 18.36
N VAL A 184 0.94 2.87 18.09
CA VAL A 184 2.11 2.68 18.97
C VAL A 184 1.90 3.30 20.36
N LYS A 185 1.16 4.42 20.47
CA LYS A 185 0.83 4.99 21.79
C LYS A 185 -0.04 4.05 22.62
N LEU A 186 -0.91 3.26 21.98
CA LEU A 186 -1.75 2.27 22.67
C LEU A 186 -0.95 1.06 23.17
N VAL A 187 0.20 0.76 22.54
CA VAL A 187 1.10 -0.33 22.95
C VAL A 187 1.83 -0.01 24.26
N GLY A 188 2.15 1.26 24.52
CA GLY A 188 2.99 1.65 25.65
C GLY A 188 4.49 1.41 25.36
N ASN A 189 5.24 0.96 26.38
CA ASN A 189 6.71 0.90 26.30
C ASN A 189 7.25 -0.44 25.80
N ILE A 190 6.59 -1.55 26.14
CA ILE A 190 7.06 -2.90 25.79
C ILE A 190 5.89 -3.63 25.13
N PRO A 191 6.00 -4.04 23.85
CA PRO A 191 4.95 -4.80 23.20
C PRO A 191 4.94 -6.24 23.73
N GLU A 192 3.79 -6.67 24.22
CA GLU A 192 3.57 -7.97 24.86
C GLU A 192 3.12 -9.03 23.86
N ASN A 193 2.30 -8.64 22.86
CA ASN A 193 1.69 -9.56 21.92
C ASN A 193 2.11 -9.31 20.45
N ALA A 194 1.69 -10.22 19.57
CA ALA A 194 2.08 -10.20 18.16
C ALA A 194 1.62 -8.95 17.40
N ILE A 195 0.43 -8.41 17.71
CA ILE A 195 -0.08 -7.22 17.01
C ILE A 195 0.64 -5.95 17.45
N GLU A 196 0.97 -5.84 18.73
CA GLU A 196 1.76 -4.73 19.26
C GLU A 196 3.17 -4.71 18.67
N LYS A 197 3.83 -5.87 18.61
CA LYS A 197 5.12 -6.02 17.92
C LYS A 197 4.99 -5.61 16.47
N ALA A 198 3.96 -6.08 15.76
CA ALA A 198 3.72 -5.72 14.37
C ALA A 198 3.47 -4.21 14.17
N ALA A 199 2.81 -3.54 15.12
CA ALA A 199 2.61 -2.09 15.09
C ALA A 199 3.94 -1.33 15.24
N VAL A 200 4.79 -1.74 16.19
CA VAL A 200 6.14 -1.17 16.37
C VAL A 200 7.02 -1.39 15.14
N TYR A 201 7.05 -2.62 14.60
CA TYR A 201 7.76 -2.95 13.37
C TYR A 201 7.31 -2.09 12.18
N ARG A 202 5.99 -1.92 12.01
CA ARG A 202 5.44 -1.06 10.95
C ARG A 202 5.81 0.41 11.17
N TYR A 203 5.82 0.89 12.41
CA TYR A 203 6.23 2.25 12.74
C TYR A 203 7.67 2.52 12.31
N GLY A 204 8.59 1.63 12.67
CA GLY A 204 9.99 1.74 12.26
C GLY A 204 10.17 1.65 10.74
N ARG A 205 9.51 0.70 10.09
CA ARG A 205 9.54 0.59 8.62
C ARG A 205 9.03 1.85 7.94
N LEU A 206 7.93 2.44 8.42
CA LEU A 206 7.40 3.68 7.86
C LEU A 206 8.35 4.87 8.09
N CYS A 207 8.93 4.99 9.28
CA CYS A 207 9.92 6.03 9.57
C CYS A 207 11.11 5.94 8.60
N TYR A 208 11.62 4.72 8.37
CA TYR A 208 12.69 4.47 7.43
C TYR A 208 12.29 4.78 5.98
N THR A 209 11.14 4.28 5.51
CA THR A 209 10.64 4.53 4.16
C THR A 209 10.50 6.03 3.90
N ILE A 210 9.87 6.78 4.80
CA ILE A 210 9.68 8.23 4.67
C ILE A 210 11.03 8.95 4.65
N HIS A 211 11.97 8.55 5.51
CA HIS A 211 13.32 9.12 5.52
C HIS A 211 14.03 8.92 4.17
N ARG A 212 13.96 7.70 3.61
CA ARG A 212 14.52 7.38 2.30
C ARG A 212 13.84 8.18 1.19
N THR A 213 12.52 8.34 1.24
CA THR A 213 11.75 9.10 0.27
C THR A 213 12.12 10.59 0.26
N TYR A 214 12.36 11.21 1.42
CA TYR A 214 12.89 12.57 1.47
C TYR A 214 14.24 12.68 0.77
N LYS A 215 15.18 11.78 1.11
CA LYS A 215 16.52 11.75 0.50
C LYS A 215 16.48 11.53 -1.01
N SER A 216 15.70 10.56 -1.49
CA SER A 216 15.62 10.27 -2.93
C SER A 216 14.98 11.39 -3.75
N ASN A 217 14.25 12.29 -3.10
CA ASN A 217 13.63 13.45 -3.74
C ASN A 217 14.42 14.74 -3.56
N ASN A 218 15.64 14.69 -3.00
CA ASN A 218 16.46 15.87 -2.66
C ASN A 218 15.73 16.87 -1.77
N ILE A 219 14.86 16.39 -0.87
CA ILE A 219 14.13 17.22 0.08
C ILE A 219 14.83 17.09 1.44
N PRO A 220 15.12 18.21 2.13
CA PRO A 220 15.65 18.18 3.49
C PRO A 220 14.72 17.40 4.43
N VAL A 221 15.27 16.49 5.22
CA VAL A 221 14.50 15.72 6.18
C VAL A 221 14.06 16.64 7.34
N PRO A 222 12.76 16.74 7.65
CA PRO A 222 12.28 17.56 8.76
C PRO A 222 12.86 17.09 10.11
N LYS A 223 13.25 18.02 10.98
CA LYS A 223 13.76 17.70 12.34
C LYS A 223 12.79 16.87 13.15
N GLU A 224 11.49 17.13 13.01
CA GLU A 224 10.44 16.33 13.67
C GLU A 224 10.43 14.87 13.21
N HIS A 225 10.80 14.60 11.95
CA HIS A 225 10.90 13.24 11.44
C HIS A 225 12.10 12.51 12.04
N LEU A 226 13.22 13.20 12.27
CA LEU A 226 14.39 12.62 12.93
C LEU A 226 14.04 12.11 14.34
N LYS A 227 13.28 12.89 15.12
CA LYS A 227 12.78 12.46 16.43
C LYS A 227 11.91 11.20 16.36
N LYS A 228 11.11 11.05 15.29
CA LYS A 228 10.28 9.85 15.07
C LYS A 228 11.15 8.64 14.73
N VAL A 229 12.23 8.83 13.95
CA VAL A 229 13.21 7.78 13.66
C VAL A 229 13.93 7.34 14.95
N GLU A 230 14.40 8.28 15.77
CA GLU A 230 15.02 7.98 17.07
C GLU A 230 14.07 7.18 17.97
N LYS A 231 12.81 7.62 18.08
CA LYS A 231 11.77 6.89 18.81
C LYS A 231 11.55 5.48 18.23
N ALA A 232 11.58 5.32 16.91
CA ALA A 232 11.41 4.02 16.30
C ALA A 232 12.56 3.07 16.66
N VAL A 233 13.80 3.57 16.66
CA VAL A 233 14.98 2.79 17.07
C VAL A 233 14.84 2.33 18.52
N SER A 234 14.52 3.25 19.44
CA SER A 234 14.36 2.90 20.86
C SER A 234 13.26 1.88 21.13
N LEU A 235 12.20 1.86 20.31
CA LEU A 235 11.11 0.89 20.44
C LEU A 235 11.45 -0.47 19.80
N LEU A 236 12.35 -0.49 18.81
CA LEU A 236 12.75 -1.71 18.10
C LEU A 236 13.89 -2.44 18.80
N GLU A 237 14.81 -1.74 19.46
CA GLU A 237 15.96 -2.32 20.16
C GLU A 237 15.58 -3.46 21.14
N PRO A 238 14.52 -3.36 21.96
CA PRO A 238 14.16 -4.42 22.91
C PRO A 238 13.50 -5.66 22.28
N ILE A 239 13.12 -5.60 21.00
CA ILE A 239 12.35 -6.64 20.32
C ILE A 239 13.03 -7.23 19.07
N ALA A 240 14.25 -6.79 18.81
CA ALA A 240 15.12 -7.23 17.71
C ALA A 240 15.86 -8.53 18.04
#